data_AF-A0A5D4KB76-F1
#
_entry.id   AF-A0A5D4KB76-F1
#
_cell.length_a   1.000
_cell.length_b   1.000
_cell.length_c   1.000
_cell.angle_alpha   90.00
_cell.angle_beta   90.00
_cell.angle_gamma   90.00
#
_symmetry.space_group_name_H-M   'P 1'
#
loop_
_entity.id
_entity.type
_entity.pdbx_description
1 polymer ?
#
loop_
_entity_poly.entity_id
_entity_poly.type
_entity_poly.pdbx_seq_one_letter_code
_entity_poly.pdbx_strand_id
1 'polypeptide(L)' 'MFGEKAKCSVCGREIEGDEEVYVKMRWPKRKGMTEIKAYLKNEGKFICQKCFEEK' A
#
# COMPACT_ATOMS: atom_id res chain seq x y z
N MET A 1 -11.33 6.96 1.05
CA MET A 1 -11.61 8.27 0.38
C MET A 1 -10.43 9.22 0.64
N PHE A 2 -10.20 10.26 -0.18
CA PHE A 2 -9.08 11.22 -0.03
C PHE A 2 -9.11 11.87 1.38
N GLY A 3 -8.41 11.28 2.35
CA GLY A 3 -8.48 11.66 3.76
C GLY A 3 -8.16 10.52 4.74
N GLU A 4 -8.26 9.25 4.32
CA GLU A 4 -7.71 8.15 5.11
C GLU A 4 -6.20 8.12 4.91
N LYS A 5 -5.46 8.59 5.94
CA LYS A 5 -4.01 8.48 5.99
C LYS A 5 -3.63 7.02 5.79
N ALA A 6 -2.77 6.75 4.80
CA ALA A 6 -2.28 5.41 4.56
C ALA A 6 -1.57 4.92 5.84
N LYS A 7 -1.86 3.69 6.28
CA LYS A 7 -1.23 3.12 7.48
C LYS A 7 -0.36 1.94 7.11
N CYS A 8 0.76 1.80 7.80
CA CYS A 8 1.59 0.61 7.70
C CYS A 8 0.80 -0.61 8.19
N SER A 9 0.72 -1.65 7.37
CA SER A 9 0.02 -2.90 7.71
C SER A 9 0.75 -3.74 8.76
N VAL A 10 2.00 -3.39 9.10
CA VAL A 10 2.82 -4.10 10.09
C VAL A 10 2.74 -3.43 11.47
N CYS A 11 3.04 -2.13 11.55
CA CYS A 11 3.08 -1.40 12.82
C CYS A 11 1.87 -0.48 13.07
N GLY A 12 0.97 -0.33 12.09
CA GLY A 12 -0.23 0.51 12.23
C GLY A 12 0.03 2.02 12.19
N ARG A 13 1.29 2.45 12.07
CA ARG A 13 1.65 3.87 11.99
C ARG A 13 1.07 4.53 10.74
N GLU A 14 0.70 5.79 10.87
CA GLU A 14 0.31 6.61 9.72
C GLU A 14 1.56 6.91 8.87
N ILE A 15 1.42 6.78 7.56
CA ILE A 15 2.43 7.11 6.57
C ILE A 15 2.28 8.59 6.27
N GLU A 16 3.35 9.34 6.49
CA GLU A 16 3.42 10.78 6.21
C GLU A 16 3.67 11.04 4.72
N GLY A 17 3.31 12.23 4.25
CA GLY A 17 3.59 12.63 2.87
C GLY A 17 5.10 12.66 2.64
N ASP A 18 5.55 12.10 1.51
CA ASP A 18 6.97 11.93 1.13
C ASP A 18 7.72 10.75 1.81
N GLU A 19 7.05 9.94 2.65
CA GLU A 19 7.67 8.75 3.24
C GLU A 19 7.82 7.60 2.21
N GLU A 20 8.99 6.96 2.16
CA GLU A 20 9.21 5.77 1.34
C GLU A 20 8.39 4.58 1.89
N VAL A 21 7.61 3.97 1.00
CA VAL A 21 6.73 2.85 1.35
C VAL A 21 6.81 1.72 0.34
N TYR A 22 6.70 0.51 0.86
CA TYR A 22 6.68 -0.73 0.11
C TYR A 22 5.24 -1.24 0.02
N VAL A 23 4.80 -1.60 -1.18
CA VAL A 23 3.46 -2.16 -1.38
C VAL A 23 3.57 -3.66 -1.62
N LYS A 24 2.99 -4.47 -0.73
CA LYS A 24 2.85 -5.91 -0.93
C LYS A 24 1.45 -6.22 -1.44
N MET A 25 1.38 -6.71 -2.67
CA MET A 25 0.14 -7.14 -3.30
C MET A 25 0.39 -8.31 -4.25
N ARG A 26 -0.66 -9.07 -4.55
CA ARG A 26 -0.61 -10.09 -5.59
C ARG A 26 -0.74 -9.40 -6.96
N TRP A 27 -0.11 -9.94 -8.00
CA TRP A 27 -0.35 -9.41 -9.35
C TRP A 27 -1.78 -9.76 -9.80
N PRO A 28 -2.57 -8.79 -10.31
CA PRO A 28 -3.94 -9.04 -10.73
C PRO A 28 -3.99 -10.00 -11.92
N LYS A 29 -4.92 -10.97 -11.89
CA LYS A 29 -5.12 -11.94 -12.98
C LYS A 29 -5.85 -11.35 -14.19
N ARG A 30 -6.61 -10.26 -14.01
CA ARG A 30 -7.45 -9.64 -15.05
C ARG A 30 -6.82 -8.32 -15.51
N LYS A 31 -6.79 -8.09 -16.82
CA LYS A 31 -6.11 -6.96 -17.46
C LYS A 31 -7.13 -5.89 -17.89
N GLY A 32 -7.56 -5.06 -16.94
CA GLY A 32 -8.34 -3.85 -17.20
C GLY A 32 -7.73 -2.66 -16.45
N MET A 33 -7.42 -1.55 -17.14
CA MET A 33 -6.75 -0.40 -16.50
C MET A 33 -7.53 0.17 -15.32
N THR A 34 -8.85 0.24 -15.43
CA THR A 34 -9.76 0.69 -14.37
C THR A 34 -9.76 -0.27 -13.18
N GLU A 35 -9.73 -1.58 -13.46
CA GLU A 35 -9.66 -2.64 -12.45
C GLU A 35 -8.31 -2.64 -11.73
N ILE A 36 -7.19 -2.43 -12.44
CA ILE A 36 -5.85 -2.40 -11.84
C ILE A 36 -5.72 -1.25 -10.84
N LYS A 37 -6.21 -0.05 -11.17
CA LYS A 37 -6.18 1.09 -10.23
C LYS A 37 -7.03 0.84 -8.99
N ALA A 38 -8.22 0.25 -9.13
CA ALA A 38 -9.06 -0.12 -8.00
C ALA A 38 -8.42 -1.25 -7.18
N TYR A 39 -7.82 -2.23 -7.85
CA TYR A 39 -7.14 -3.36 -7.23
C TYR A 39 -5.90 -2.94 -6.44
N LEU A 40 -5.07 -2.06 -6.99
CA LEU A 40 -3.95 -1.42 -6.28
C LEU A 40 -4.40 -0.72 -5.00
N LYS A 41 -5.54 -0.02 -5.05
CA LYS A 41 -6.11 0.69 -3.89
C LYS A 41 -6.68 -0.24 -2.82
N ASN A 42 -7.31 -1.34 -3.21
CA ASN A 42 -8.02 -2.23 -2.29
C ASN A 42 -7.12 -3.35 -1.73
N GLU A 43 -6.22 -3.89 -2.55
CA GLU A 43 -5.36 -5.04 -2.18
C GLU A 43 -3.93 -4.63 -1.84
N GLY A 44 -3.56 -3.37 -2.08
CA GLY A 44 -2.26 -2.82 -1.72
C GLY A 44 -2.09 -2.73 -0.21
N LYS A 45 -1.26 -3.61 0.36
CA LYS A 45 -0.82 -3.47 1.75
C LYS A 45 0.44 -2.60 1.79
N PHE A 46 0.32 -1.43 2.39
CA PHE A 46 1.46 -0.53 2.58
C PHE A 46 2.30 -0.99 3.77
N ILE A 47 3.61 -0.97 3.60
CA ILE A 47 4.62 -1.31 4.61
C ILE A 47 5.61 -0.16 4.61
N CYS A 48 5.87 0.41 5.78
CA CYS A 48 6.85 1.48 5.87
C CYS A 48 8.29 0.94 5.80
N GLN A 49 9.23 1.79 5.41
CA GLN A 49 10.64 1.43 5.26
C GLN A 49 11.21 0.69 6.48
N LYS A 50 10.98 1.20 7.70
CA LYS A 50 11.45 0.55 8.94
C LYS A 50 10.99 -0.89 9.07
N CYS A 51 9.69 -1.15 8.86
CA CYS A 51 9.13 -2.50 8.95
C CYS A 51 9.53 -3.41 7.78
N PHE A 52 10.04 -2.84 6.69
CA PHE A 52 10.60 -3.60 5.58
C PHE A 52 12.06 -3.99 5.86
N GLU A 53 12.86 -3.09 6.44
CA GLU A 53 14.26 -3.33 6.80
C GLU A 53 14.44 -4.23 8.02
N GLU A 54 13.49 -4.20 8.98
CA GLU A 54 13.50 -5.09 10.15
C GLU A 54 13.07 -6.54 9.85
N LYS A 55 12.91 -6.89 8.57
CA LYS A 55 12.29 -8.15 8.13
C LYS A 55 13.29 -9.10 7.48
#